data_AF-A0A968VZ36-F1
#
_entry.id   AF-A0A968VZ36-F1
#
_cell.length_a   1.000
_cell.length_b   1.000
_cell.length_c   1.000
_cell.angle_alpha   90.00
_cell.angle_beta   90.00
_cell.angle_gamma   90.00
#
_symmetry.space_group_name_H-M   'P 1'
#
loop_
_entity.id
_entity.type
_entity.pdbx_description
1 polymer ?
#
loop_
_entity_poly.entity_id
_entity_poly.type
_entity_poly.pdbx_seq_one_letter_code
_entity_poly.pdbx_strand_id
1 'polypeptide(L)'
;MAKKIKDSEKKSLRLTIKLKLILLTGGFLVLLGIFGILTYYSFKQIIRYDELNANVNNIARLVAQTKICEKDFLARESTNPDFFVTKESVYFNKITESRVQILNVIFGMDSCSICNSIQNFHENTDSISELYTHYIKTLEEAKSLVLARGYKDYGLVGEMRAAIHTVTDAVEELGNCDYSNMALTLRKHEKDYIIRKDKQYIDRFNDLVDKFNQKILQSTLDEATVNNLMHQLDQYKTKFNKLAEVELSIGKDEETGIRGQLNTHYQNMQIKIDETIHTIANKREQKIRLMSIQFVLVIALIALTFTITHHRIGREILKPLKLFKIYFDSLSQGEPPRRK
;
A
#
# COMPACT_ATOMS: atom_id res chain seq x y z
N MET A 1 -58.82 -64.30 23.68
CA MET A 1 -57.56 -63.71 24.15
C MET A 1 -56.72 -63.09 23.01
N ALA A 2 -57.31 -62.37 22.05
CA ALA A 2 -56.55 -61.75 20.94
C ALA A 2 -57.20 -60.49 20.35
N LYS A 3 -57.96 -59.72 21.14
CA LYS A 3 -58.64 -58.50 20.66
C LYS A 3 -58.67 -57.34 21.67
N LYS A 4 -57.70 -57.31 22.60
CA LYS A 4 -57.61 -56.30 23.65
C LYS A 4 -56.20 -55.71 23.85
N ILE A 5 -55.30 -55.89 22.86
CA ILE A 5 -53.91 -55.39 22.91
C ILE A 5 -53.61 -54.39 21.78
N LYS A 6 -54.56 -54.08 20.88
CA LYS A 6 -54.30 -53.21 19.72
C LYS A 6 -54.70 -51.73 19.87
N ASP A 7 -55.20 -51.33 21.04
CA ASP A 7 -55.69 -49.96 21.28
C ASP A 7 -54.80 -49.10 22.20
N SER A 8 -53.62 -49.58 22.64
CA SER A 8 -52.83 -48.84 23.65
C SER A 8 -51.68 -47.98 23.13
N GLU A 9 -51.36 -47.95 21.83
CA GLU A 9 -50.09 -47.32 21.38
C GLU A 9 -50.16 -46.44 20.13
N LYS A 10 -51.21 -45.61 20.01
CA LYS A 10 -51.08 -44.37 19.23
C LYS A 10 -52.03 -43.29 19.71
N LYS A 11 -51.90 -42.93 20.99
CA LYS A 11 -52.43 -41.67 21.53
C LYS A 11 -51.58 -40.52 20.96
N SER A 12 -51.74 -40.21 19.67
CA SER A 12 -51.18 -38.98 19.11
C SER A 12 -51.81 -37.82 19.88
N LEU A 13 -51.03 -37.10 20.68
CA LEU A 13 -51.51 -35.91 21.39
C LEU A 13 -52.15 -34.96 20.37
N ARG A 14 -53.49 -34.92 20.32
CA ARG A 14 -54.22 -33.92 19.55
C ARG A 14 -54.12 -32.60 20.31
N LEU A 15 -53.02 -31.88 20.06
CA LEU A 15 -52.80 -30.52 20.53
C LEU A 15 -54.00 -29.64 20.18
N THR A 16 -54.48 -28.85 21.15
CA THR A 16 -55.52 -27.84 20.93
C THR A 16 -55.02 -26.78 19.94
N ILE A 17 -55.94 -26.17 19.19
CA ILE A 17 -55.63 -25.14 18.18
C ILE A 17 -54.81 -24.01 18.79
N LYS A 18 -55.20 -23.56 20.00
CA LYS A 18 -54.49 -22.53 20.77
C LYS A 18 -53.03 -22.89 21.01
N LEU A 19 -52.74 -24.13 21.45
CA LEU A 19 -51.39 -24.55 21.77
C LEU A 19 -50.52 -24.69 20.50
N LYS A 20 -51.08 -25.12 19.37
CA LYS A 20 -50.38 -25.12 18.07
C LYS A 20 -50.02 -23.71 17.61
N LEU A 21 -50.93 -22.76 17.80
CA LEU A 21 -50.72 -21.36 17.41
C LEU A 21 -49.63 -20.72 18.27
N ILE A 22 -49.68 -20.95 19.59
CA ILE A 22 -48.66 -20.48 20.54
C ILE A 22 -47.27 -21.06 20.22
N LEU A 23 -47.18 -22.35 19.90
CA LEU A 23 -45.90 -22.97 19.52
C LEU A 23 -45.35 -22.40 18.19
N LEU A 24 -46.21 -22.12 17.21
CA LEU A 24 -45.82 -21.49 15.96
C LEU A 24 -45.33 -20.05 16.17
N THR A 25 -46.07 -19.24 16.92
CA THR A 25 -45.68 -17.85 17.22
C THR A 25 -44.43 -17.79 18.10
N GLY A 26 -44.31 -18.68 19.09
CA GLY A 26 -43.14 -18.77 19.96
C GLY A 26 -41.90 -19.20 19.19
N GLY A 27 -41.99 -20.23 18.35
CA GLY A 27 -40.89 -20.67 17.48
C GLY A 27 -40.46 -19.58 16.50
N PHE A 28 -41.41 -18.84 15.94
CA PHE A 28 -41.12 -17.69 15.08
C PHE A 28 -40.36 -16.58 15.81
N LEU A 29 -40.76 -16.22 17.04
CA LEU A 29 -40.05 -15.22 17.84
C LEU A 29 -38.62 -15.66 18.17
N VAL A 30 -38.40 -16.93 18.47
CA VAL A 30 -37.05 -17.48 18.69
C VAL A 30 -36.19 -17.36 17.43
N LEU A 31 -36.74 -17.71 16.26
CA LEU A 31 -36.03 -17.58 14.99
C LEU A 31 -35.69 -16.13 14.64
N LEU A 32 -36.60 -15.19 14.90
CA LEU A 32 -36.32 -13.76 14.78
C LEU A 32 -35.21 -13.29 15.72
N GLY A 33 -35.20 -13.78 16.96
CA GLY A 33 -34.13 -13.49 17.92
C GLY A 33 -32.76 -13.98 17.45
N ILE A 34 -32.68 -15.23 16.98
CA ILE A 34 -31.45 -15.81 16.42
C ILE A 34 -30.99 -15.00 15.20
N PHE A 35 -31.91 -14.63 14.31
CA PHE A 35 -31.59 -13.79 13.16
C PHE A 35 -31.04 -12.43 13.58
N GLY A 36 -31.69 -11.74 14.52
CA GLY A 36 -31.21 -10.45 15.02
C GLY A 36 -29.78 -10.52 15.58
N ILE A 37 -29.47 -11.59 16.32
CA ILE A 37 -28.12 -11.85 16.83
C ILE A 37 -27.13 -12.06 15.67
N LEU A 38 -27.48 -12.89 14.67
CA LEU A 38 -26.63 -13.13 13.50
C LEU A 38 -26.38 -11.84 12.70
N THR A 39 -27.42 -11.05 12.44
CA THR A 39 -27.30 -9.75 11.75
C THR A 39 -26.42 -8.79 12.52
N TYR A 40 -26.58 -8.70 13.84
CA TYR A 40 -25.74 -7.87 14.70
C TYR A 40 -24.25 -8.25 14.58
N TYR A 41 -23.93 -9.54 14.65
CA TYR A 41 -22.55 -10.01 14.50
C TYR A 41 -21.99 -9.78 13.09
N SER A 42 -22.80 -9.98 12.03
CA SER A 42 -22.41 -9.70 10.65
C SER A 42 -22.11 -8.22 10.44
N PHE A 43 -22.97 -7.34 10.97
CA PHE A 43 -22.78 -5.90 10.89
C PHE A 43 -21.50 -5.45 11.62
N LYS A 44 -21.26 -5.99 12.82
CA LYS A 44 -20.01 -5.73 13.56
C LYS A 44 -18.76 -6.19 12.80
N GLN A 45 -18.83 -7.29 12.06
CA GLN A 45 -17.72 -7.72 11.21
C GLN A 45 -17.49 -6.77 10.03
N ILE A 46 -18.54 -6.27 9.39
CA ILE A 46 -18.43 -5.30 8.28
C ILE A 46 -17.71 -4.03 8.75
N ILE A 47 -18.11 -3.47 9.90
CA ILE A 47 -17.42 -2.31 10.50
C ILE A 47 -15.93 -2.60 10.73
N ARG A 48 -15.59 -3.79 11.23
CA ARG A 48 -14.18 -4.18 11.43
C ARG A 48 -13.40 -4.25 10.11
N TYR A 49 -14.02 -4.71 9.02
CA TYR A 49 -13.36 -4.67 7.71
C TYR A 49 -13.19 -3.24 7.21
N ASP A 50 -14.15 -2.34 7.46
CA ASP A 50 -14.02 -0.91 7.11
C ASP A 50 -12.90 -0.23 7.91
N GLU A 51 -12.82 -0.48 9.22
CA GLU A 51 -11.73 0.00 10.09
C GLU A 51 -10.36 -0.51 9.63
N LEU A 52 -10.27 -1.81 9.33
CA LEU A 52 -9.04 -2.42 8.84
C LEU A 52 -8.62 -1.84 7.49
N ASN A 53 -9.58 -1.65 6.57
CA ASN A 53 -9.33 -1.02 5.29
C ASN A 53 -8.84 0.43 5.47
N ALA A 54 -9.42 1.18 6.40
CA ALA A 54 -8.98 2.54 6.71
C ALA A 54 -7.54 2.57 7.23
N ASN A 55 -7.14 1.61 8.07
CA ASN A 55 -5.77 1.47 8.55
C ASN A 55 -4.78 1.21 7.41
N VAL A 56 -5.08 0.28 6.51
CA VAL A 56 -4.22 -0.01 5.35
C VAL A 56 -4.16 1.19 4.39
N ASN A 57 -5.27 1.88 4.16
CA ASN A 57 -5.28 3.14 3.39
C ASN A 57 -4.46 4.25 4.06
N ASN A 58 -4.43 4.31 5.39
CA ASN A 58 -3.56 5.24 6.09
C ASN A 58 -2.07 4.91 5.87
N ILE A 59 -1.69 3.62 5.85
CA ILE A 59 -0.35 3.19 5.45
C ILE A 59 -0.05 3.65 4.01
N ALA A 60 -0.96 3.43 3.07
CA ALA A 60 -0.82 3.88 1.67
C ALA A 60 -0.52 5.38 1.57
N ARG A 61 -1.29 6.20 2.30
CA ARG A 61 -1.11 7.64 2.39
C ARG A 61 0.26 8.02 2.97
N LEU A 62 0.69 7.37 4.04
CA LEU A 62 1.97 7.64 4.69
C LEU A 62 3.15 7.25 3.79
N VAL A 63 3.05 6.13 3.07
CA VAL A 63 4.05 5.71 2.07
C VAL A 63 4.14 6.73 0.92
N ALA A 64 2.99 7.22 0.42
CA ALA A 64 2.97 8.28 -0.59
C ALA A 64 3.58 9.59 -0.08
N GLN A 65 3.31 9.97 1.18
CA GLN A 65 3.92 11.13 1.82
C GLN A 65 5.44 10.98 1.95
N THR A 66 5.93 9.79 2.31
CA THR A 66 7.36 9.46 2.32
C THR A 66 7.97 9.63 0.92
N LYS A 67 7.30 9.16 -0.14
CA LYS A 67 7.76 9.35 -1.53
C LYS A 67 7.82 10.82 -1.95
N ILE A 68 6.88 11.65 -1.50
CA ILE A 68 6.93 13.10 -1.74
C ILE A 68 8.13 13.71 -1.02
N CYS A 69 8.37 13.34 0.24
CA CYS A 69 9.51 13.82 1.01
C CYS A 69 10.85 13.37 0.40
N GLU A 70 10.95 12.15 -0.13
CA GLU A 70 12.11 11.68 -0.91
C GLU A 70 12.39 12.61 -2.10
N LYS A 71 11.36 12.90 -2.91
CA LYS A 71 11.51 13.76 -4.10
C LYS A 71 11.92 15.18 -3.71
N ASP A 72 11.27 15.75 -2.69
CA ASP A 72 11.62 17.07 -2.19
C ASP A 72 13.04 17.12 -1.60
N PHE A 73 13.46 16.08 -0.87
CA PHE A 73 14.83 15.96 -0.36
C PHE A 73 15.84 16.03 -1.53
N LEU A 74 15.67 15.17 -2.53
CA LEU A 74 16.58 15.11 -3.68
C LEU A 74 16.58 16.39 -4.50
N ALA A 75 15.43 17.06 -4.63
CA ALA A 75 15.34 18.29 -5.41
C ALA A 75 15.89 19.52 -4.67
N ARG A 76 15.67 19.61 -3.35
CA ARG A 76 15.95 20.84 -2.59
C ARG A 76 17.25 20.76 -1.79
N GLU A 77 17.49 19.67 -1.07
CA GLU A 77 18.69 19.57 -0.22
C GLU A 77 19.97 19.42 -1.04
N SER A 78 19.88 18.87 -2.25
CA SER A 78 21.02 18.78 -3.19
C SER A 78 21.64 20.13 -3.57
N THR A 79 20.95 21.24 -3.29
CA THR A 79 21.41 22.61 -3.57
C THR A 79 21.28 23.54 -2.35
N ASN A 80 20.98 23.00 -1.17
CA ASN A 80 20.81 23.77 0.06
C ASN A 80 22.13 23.81 0.86
N PRO A 81 22.82 24.96 0.98
CA PRO A 81 24.06 25.06 1.75
C PRO A 81 23.91 24.63 3.22
N ASP A 82 22.79 24.97 3.85
CA ASP A 82 22.57 24.68 5.28
C ASP A 82 22.54 23.17 5.56
N PHE A 83 22.05 22.38 4.61
CA PHE A 83 22.07 20.92 4.70
C PHE A 83 23.50 20.36 4.72
N PHE A 84 24.43 20.92 3.93
CA PHE A 84 25.82 20.45 3.92
C PHE A 84 26.59 20.84 5.19
N VAL A 85 26.15 21.91 5.87
CA VAL A 85 26.69 22.33 7.16
C VAL A 85 26.12 21.50 8.30
N THR A 86 24.80 21.42 8.40
CA THR A 86 24.08 20.79 9.53
C THR A 86 23.98 19.28 9.40
N LYS A 87 23.94 18.76 8.16
CA LYS A 87 23.61 17.36 7.81
C LYS A 87 22.21 16.93 8.22
N GLU A 88 21.37 17.88 8.60
CA GLU A 88 19.98 17.69 9.02
C GLU A 88 19.02 18.09 7.89
N SER A 89 17.97 17.29 7.70
CA SER A 89 16.94 17.58 6.70
C SER A 89 15.55 17.47 7.32
N VAL A 90 14.74 18.49 7.11
CA VAL A 90 13.34 18.51 7.54
C VAL A 90 12.53 17.38 6.91
N TYR A 91 12.91 16.94 5.70
CA TYR A 91 12.27 15.82 5.02
C TYR A 91 12.53 14.50 5.75
N PHE A 92 13.74 14.29 6.25
CA PHE A 92 14.07 13.09 7.05
C PHE A 92 13.34 13.05 8.39
N ASN A 93 13.07 14.21 9.00
CA ASN A 93 12.24 14.29 10.21
C ASN A 93 10.81 13.80 9.90
N LYS A 94 10.20 14.30 8.82
CA LYS A 94 8.86 13.85 8.37
C LYS A 94 8.83 12.37 7.99
N ILE A 95 9.88 11.86 7.35
CA ILE A 95 10.00 10.43 7.01
C ILE A 95 10.06 9.57 8.27
N THR A 96 10.78 10.04 9.30
CA THR A 96 10.86 9.38 10.60
C THR A 96 9.50 9.36 11.30
N GLU A 97 8.76 10.47 11.26
CA GLU A 97 7.39 10.52 11.77
C GLU A 97 6.45 9.55 11.03
N SER A 98 6.50 9.54 9.69
CA SER A 98 5.73 8.58 8.87
C SER A 98 6.09 7.13 9.20
N ARG A 99 7.38 6.83 9.40
CA ARG A 99 7.86 5.50 9.79
C ARG A 99 7.23 5.05 11.10
N VAL A 100 7.28 5.91 12.13
CA VAL A 100 6.69 5.59 13.44
C VAL A 100 5.17 5.36 13.31
N GLN A 101 4.47 6.20 12.54
CA GLN A 101 3.04 6.03 12.31
C GLN A 101 2.71 4.72 11.58
N ILE A 102 3.46 4.37 10.53
CA ILE A 102 3.25 3.11 9.79
C ILE A 102 3.44 1.91 10.73
N LEU A 103 4.53 1.87 11.50
CA LEU A 103 4.81 0.78 12.42
C LEU A 103 3.74 0.66 13.51
N ASN A 104 3.26 1.79 14.05
CA ASN A 104 2.18 1.79 15.03
C ASN A 104 0.87 1.25 14.44
N VAL A 105 0.55 1.59 13.19
CA VAL A 105 -0.64 1.06 12.50
C VAL A 105 -0.50 -0.44 12.25
N ILE A 106 0.66 -0.91 11.78
CA ILE A 106 0.92 -2.35 11.58
C ILE A 106 0.81 -3.10 12.90
N PHE A 107 1.51 -2.67 13.95
CA PHE A 107 1.46 -3.29 15.27
C PHE A 107 0.04 -3.29 15.87
N GLY A 108 -0.72 -2.20 15.67
CA GLY A 108 -2.12 -2.13 16.07
C GLY A 108 -3.00 -3.17 15.37
N MET A 109 -2.63 -3.59 14.15
CA MET A 109 -3.32 -4.64 13.40
C MET A 109 -2.90 -6.07 13.77
N ASP A 110 -1.79 -6.30 14.49
CA ASP A 110 -1.37 -7.66 14.88
C ASP A 110 -2.40 -8.38 15.76
N SER A 111 -3.09 -7.62 16.61
CA SER A 111 -4.15 -8.13 17.51
C SER A 111 -5.54 -8.23 16.85
N CYS A 112 -5.63 -8.01 15.55
CA CYS A 112 -6.87 -7.97 14.79
C CYS A 112 -7.59 -9.33 14.73
N SER A 113 -8.76 -9.39 15.36
CA SER A 113 -9.59 -10.62 15.41
C SER A 113 -10.04 -11.17 14.05
N ILE A 114 -10.11 -10.35 13.00
CA ILE A 114 -10.58 -10.76 11.67
C ILE A 114 -9.44 -11.03 10.68
N CYS A 115 -8.19 -10.72 11.04
CA CYS A 115 -7.08 -10.70 10.12
C CYS A 115 -6.69 -12.11 9.64
N ASN A 116 -6.82 -13.12 10.50
CA ASN A 116 -6.66 -14.53 10.12
C ASN A 116 -7.70 -15.02 9.10
N SER A 117 -8.81 -14.30 8.91
CA SER A 117 -9.84 -14.66 7.91
C SER A 117 -9.55 -14.11 6.51
N ILE A 118 -8.56 -13.21 6.40
CA ILE A 118 -8.14 -12.54 5.17
C ILE A 118 -6.93 -13.27 4.62
N GLN A 119 -6.98 -13.61 3.34
CA GLN A 119 -5.92 -14.33 2.68
C GLN A 119 -4.64 -13.49 2.64
N ASN A 120 -3.52 -14.11 3.02
CA ASN A 120 -2.17 -13.52 2.99
C ASN A 120 -2.05 -12.17 3.73
N PHE A 121 -2.95 -11.86 4.67
CA PHE A 121 -2.93 -10.56 5.34
C PHE A 121 -1.62 -10.32 6.10
N HIS A 122 -1.25 -11.25 6.99
CA HIS A 122 -0.02 -11.14 7.78
C HIS A 122 1.23 -11.16 6.91
N GLU A 123 1.28 -12.04 5.91
CA GLU A 123 2.37 -12.08 4.93
C GLU A 123 2.54 -10.74 4.20
N ASN A 124 1.44 -10.12 3.78
CA ASN A 124 1.49 -8.83 3.10
C ASN A 124 1.88 -7.70 4.05
N THR A 125 1.37 -7.66 5.29
CA THR A 125 1.75 -6.62 6.27
C THR A 125 3.21 -6.75 6.68
N ASP A 126 3.71 -7.97 6.84
CA ASP A 126 5.14 -8.24 7.09
C ASP A 126 5.98 -7.79 5.89
N SER A 127 5.56 -8.13 4.67
CA SER A 127 6.21 -7.69 3.44
C SER A 127 6.24 -6.17 3.30
N ILE A 128 5.16 -5.47 3.65
CA ILE A 128 5.11 -4.00 3.64
C ILE A 128 6.13 -3.43 4.64
N SER A 129 6.19 -3.98 5.85
CA SER A 129 7.14 -3.54 6.88
C SER A 129 8.60 -3.75 6.47
N GLU A 130 8.90 -4.92 5.88
CA GLU A 130 10.23 -5.26 5.37
C GLU A 130 10.64 -4.36 4.20
N LEU A 131 9.76 -4.21 3.19
CA LEU A 131 10.00 -3.34 2.05
C LEU A 131 10.18 -1.87 2.47
N TYR A 132 9.42 -1.40 3.45
CA TYR A 132 9.58 -0.05 4.00
C TYR A 132 10.92 0.10 4.73
N THR A 133 11.36 -0.92 5.46
CA THR A 133 12.67 -0.93 6.12
C THR A 133 13.80 -0.85 5.10
N HIS A 134 13.72 -1.61 4.01
CA HIS A 134 14.68 -1.52 2.91
C HIS A 134 14.65 -0.16 2.23
N TYR A 135 13.46 0.37 1.94
CA TYR A 135 13.29 1.70 1.36
C TYR A 135 13.99 2.79 2.20
N ILE A 136 13.81 2.77 3.53
CA ILE A 136 14.45 3.73 4.44
C ILE A 136 15.98 3.57 4.44
N LYS A 137 16.49 2.34 4.43
CA LYS A 137 17.93 2.09 4.33
C LYS A 137 18.52 2.67 3.04
N THR A 138 17.89 2.38 1.90
CA THR A 138 18.29 2.92 0.59
C THR A 138 18.21 4.44 0.56
N LEU A 139 17.26 5.04 1.30
CA LEU A 139 17.13 6.49 1.40
C LEU A 139 18.26 7.14 2.20
N GLU A 140 18.73 6.50 3.28
CA GLU A 140 19.92 6.94 4.03
C GLU A 140 21.21 6.83 3.21
N GLU A 141 21.32 5.78 2.39
CA GLU A 141 22.40 5.65 1.41
C GLU A 141 22.34 6.80 0.37
N ALA A 142 21.15 7.15 -0.11
CA ALA A 142 20.97 8.29 -1.02
C ALA A 142 21.36 9.62 -0.36
N LYS A 143 21.02 9.82 0.92
CA LYS A 143 21.47 10.99 1.69
C LYS A 143 22.99 11.06 1.78
N SER A 144 23.65 9.94 2.03
CA SER A 144 25.11 9.85 2.09
C SER A 144 25.76 10.20 0.76
N LEU A 145 25.18 9.74 -0.36
CA LEU A 145 25.64 10.09 -1.71
C LEU A 145 25.45 11.59 -2.01
N VAL A 146 24.32 12.19 -1.62
CA VAL A 146 24.09 13.64 -1.79
C VAL A 146 25.12 14.44 -1.00
N LEU A 147 25.40 14.06 0.25
CA LEU A 147 26.44 14.69 1.07
C LEU A 147 27.84 14.54 0.47
N ALA A 148 28.19 13.35 -0.01
CA ALA A 148 29.48 13.08 -0.64
C ALA A 148 29.66 13.88 -1.93
N ARG A 149 28.62 13.92 -2.78
CA ARG A 149 28.58 14.77 -3.97
C ARG A 149 28.88 16.21 -3.61
N GLY A 150 28.16 16.74 -2.61
CA GLY A 150 28.33 18.13 -2.18
C GLY A 150 27.66 19.14 -3.12
N TYR A 151 27.82 20.42 -2.78
CA TYR A 151 27.32 21.57 -3.52
C TYR A 151 28.19 22.80 -3.23
N LYS A 152 28.43 23.66 -4.24
CA LYS A 152 29.34 24.81 -4.13
C LYS A 152 30.71 24.39 -3.58
N ASP A 153 31.03 24.80 -2.36
CA ASP A 153 32.35 24.61 -1.74
C ASP A 153 32.40 23.34 -0.89
N TYR A 154 31.32 22.55 -0.86
CA TYR A 154 31.20 21.33 -0.09
C TYR A 154 31.38 20.08 -0.96
N GLY A 155 31.88 19.01 -0.33
CA GLY A 155 32.02 17.67 -0.92
C GLY A 155 32.87 17.63 -2.19
N LEU A 156 32.61 16.63 -3.04
CA LEU A 156 33.33 16.42 -4.28
C LEU A 156 33.20 17.60 -5.26
N VAL A 157 32.06 18.30 -5.27
CA VAL A 157 31.89 19.52 -6.07
C VAL A 157 32.90 20.60 -5.64
N GLY A 158 33.06 20.83 -4.33
CA GLY A 158 34.02 21.80 -3.81
C GLY A 158 35.48 21.41 -4.11
N GLU A 159 35.83 20.14 -3.87
CA GLU A 159 37.17 19.62 -4.17
C GLU A 159 37.53 19.74 -5.66
N MET A 160 36.58 19.41 -6.54
CA MET A 160 36.75 19.54 -7.99
C MET A 160 36.91 21.01 -8.40
N ARG A 161 36.11 21.92 -7.83
CA ARG A 161 36.22 23.37 -8.09
C ARG A 161 37.57 23.91 -7.69
N ALA A 162 38.09 23.51 -6.52
CA ALA A 162 39.42 23.91 -6.09
C ALA A 162 40.49 23.38 -7.05
N ALA A 163 40.40 22.11 -7.48
CA ALA A 163 41.37 21.50 -8.40
C ALA A 163 41.42 22.22 -9.76
N ILE A 164 40.27 22.60 -10.33
CA ILE A 164 40.26 23.36 -11.58
C ILE A 164 40.78 24.78 -11.41
N HIS A 165 40.56 25.43 -10.25
CA HIS A 165 41.18 26.72 -9.98
C HIS A 165 42.71 26.62 -9.98
N THR A 166 43.27 25.61 -9.32
CA THR A 166 44.72 25.36 -9.36
C THR A 166 45.24 25.18 -10.80
N VAL A 167 44.52 24.44 -11.66
CA VAL A 167 44.89 24.27 -13.07
C VAL A 167 44.77 25.59 -13.85
N THR A 168 43.69 26.36 -13.66
CA THR A 168 43.53 27.64 -14.37
C THR A 168 44.59 28.65 -13.97
N ASP A 169 44.91 28.75 -12.68
CA ASP A 169 45.89 29.70 -12.16
C ASP A 169 47.29 29.36 -12.72
N ALA A 170 47.69 28.07 -12.69
CA ALA A 170 48.96 27.63 -13.26
C ALA A 170 49.05 27.88 -14.76
N VAL A 171 47.96 27.68 -15.50
CA VAL A 171 47.93 27.92 -16.95
C VAL A 171 47.94 29.42 -17.29
N GLU A 172 47.31 30.26 -16.48
CA GLU A 172 47.34 31.72 -16.61
C GLU A 172 48.74 32.28 -16.35
N GLU A 173 49.43 31.79 -15.32
CA GLU A 173 50.82 32.15 -15.01
C GLU A 173 51.79 31.82 -16.17
N LEU A 174 51.54 30.74 -16.89
CA LEU A 174 52.33 30.35 -18.06
C LEU A 174 52.09 31.24 -19.30
N GLY A 175 51.02 32.04 -19.32
CA GLY A 175 50.68 32.92 -20.44
C GLY A 175 50.42 32.20 -21.77
N ASN A 176 50.12 30.89 -21.74
CA ASN A 176 49.96 30.07 -22.94
C ASN A 176 48.49 29.97 -23.35
N CYS A 177 48.11 30.72 -24.39
CA CYS A 177 46.72 30.76 -24.90
C CYS A 177 46.15 29.38 -25.25
N ASP A 178 46.98 28.46 -25.76
CA ASP A 178 46.51 27.11 -26.11
C ASP A 178 46.12 26.32 -24.86
N TYR A 179 46.93 26.39 -23.81
CA TYR A 179 46.64 25.75 -22.53
C TYR A 179 45.41 26.37 -21.88
N SER A 180 45.25 27.69 -21.94
CA SER A 180 44.04 28.37 -21.43
C SER A 180 42.79 27.87 -22.16
N ASN A 181 42.84 27.73 -23.48
CA ASN A 181 41.74 27.20 -24.27
C ASN A 181 41.40 25.74 -23.93
N MET A 182 42.41 24.90 -23.68
CA MET A 182 42.20 23.51 -23.26
C MET A 182 41.57 23.45 -21.86
N ALA A 183 42.04 24.24 -20.90
CA ALA A 183 41.46 24.33 -19.57
C ALA A 183 39.99 24.81 -19.60
N LEU A 184 39.68 25.82 -20.41
CA LEU A 184 38.30 26.28 -20.63
C LEU A 184 37.42 25.19 -21.26
N THR A 185 37.96 24.40 -22.18
CA THR A 185 37.24 23.30 -22.82
C THR A 185 37.00 22.14 -21.84
N LEU A 186 37.94 21.84 -20.94
CA LEU A 186 37.72 20.90 -19.84
C LEU A 186 36.55 21.35 -18.95
N ARG A 187 36.52 22.63 -18.56
CA ARG A 187 35.40 23.21 -17.79
C ARG A 187 34.08 23.14 -18.54
N LYS A 188 34.09 23.27 -19.87
CA LYS A 188 32.89 23.11 -20.69
C LYS A 188 32.35 21.68 -20.61
N HIS A 189 33.22 20.67 -20.78
CA HIS A 189 32.82 19.27 -20.65
C HIS A 189 32.34 18.93 -19.23
N GLU A 190 33.00 19.44 -18.20
CA GLU A 190 32.56 19.31 -16.80
C GLU A 190 31.13 19.87 -16.61
N LYS A 191 30.90 21.11 -17.04
CA LYS A 191 29.58 21.77 -16.92
C LYS A 191 28.50 21.07 -17.74
N ASP A 192 28.82 20.66 -18.96
CA ASP A 192 27.90 19.91 -19.81
C ASP A 192 27.49 18.58 -19.14
N TYR A 193 28.45 17.87 -18.52
CA TYR A 193 28.16 16.69 -17.72
C TYR A 193 27.26 17.02 -16.53
N ILE A 194 27.59 18.04 -15.73
CA ILE A 194 26.82 18.39 -14.52
C ILE A 194 25.36 18.75 -14.88
N ILE A 195 25.12 19.39 -16.02
CA ILE A 195 23.77 19.77 -16.46
C ILE A 195 23.02 18.58 -17.06
N ARG A 196 23.69 17.78 -17.91
CA ARG A 196 23.03 16.76 -18.75
C ARG A 196 23.08 15.34 -18.19
N LYS A 197 24.00 15.06 -17.26
CA LYS A 197 24.29 13.74 -16.69
C LYS A 197 24.59 12.65 -17.74
N ASP A 198 25.21 13.05 -18.85
CA ASP A 198 25.50 12.15 -19.98
C ASP A 198 26.97 11.72 -19.97
N LYS A 199 27.20 10.40 -19.97
CA LYS A 199 28.52 9.78 -19.89
C LYS A 199 29.45 10.23 -21.02
N GLN A 200 28.93 10.61 -22.19
CA GLN A 200 29.79 11.08 -23.30
C GLN A 200 30.69 12.27 -22.91
N TYR A 201 30.25 13.09 -21.94
CA TYR A 201 31.02 14.24 -21.48
C TYR A 201 32.14 13.84 -20.51
N ILE A 202 31.99 12.72 -19.80
CA ILE A 202 33.07 12.11 -19.02
C ILE A 202 34.17 11.63 -19.95
N ASP A 203 33.80 10.94 -21.03
CA ASP A 203 34.75 10.41 -22.00
C ASP A 203 35.51 11.54 -22.71
N ARG A 204 34.79 12.57 -23.20
CA ARG A 204 35.40 13.76 -23.82
C ARG A 204 36.32 14.53 -22.87
N PHE A 205 35.93 14.63 -21.59
CA PHE A 205 36.78 15.26 -20.59
C PHE A 205 38.09 14.48 -20.43
N ASN A 206 38.01 13.16 -20.25
CA ASN A 206 39.18 12.31 -20.06
C ASN A 206 40.11 12.33 -21.27
N ASP A 207 39.56 12.22 -22.48
CA ASP A 207 40.32 12.33 -23.74
C ASP A 207 41.05 13.67 -23.86
N LEU A 208 40.41 14.76 -23.42
CA LEU A 208 41.01 16.08 -23.47
C LEU A 208 42.13 16.24 -22.44
N VAL A 209 42.00 15.67 -21.24
CA VAL A 209 43.10 15.64 -20.25
C VAL A 209 44.30 14.89 -20.83
N ASP A 210 44.08 13.76 -21.48
CA ASP A 210 45.17 12.96 -22.05
C ASP A 210 45.89 13.70 -23.19
N LYS A 211 45.13 14.39 -24.06
CA LYS A 211 45.69 15.30 -25.09
C LYS A 211 46.44 16.48 -24.48
N PHE A 212 45.94 17.03 -23.37
CA PHE A 212 46.60 18.13 -22.67
C PHE A 212 47.94 17.66 -22.10
N ASN A 213 47.97 16.52 -21.40
CA ASN A 213 49.20 15.92 -20.89
C ASN A 213 50.23 15.65 -22.00
N GLN A 214 49.81 15.11 -23.14
CA GLN A 214 50.71 14.91 -24.30
C GLN A 214 51.32 16.22 -24.80
N LYS A 215 50.52 17.31 -24.84
CA LYS A 215 51.00 18.63 -25.29
C LYS A 215 51.94 19.29 -24.28
N ILE A 216 51.79 19.00 -22.99
CA ILE A 216 52.71 19.45 -21.94
C ILE A 216 54.05 18.71 -22.07
N LEU A 217 54.03 17.39 -22.28
CA LEU A 217 55.23 16.58 -22.46
C LEU A 217 56.06 16.97 -23.70
N GLN A 218 55.42 17.52 -24.73
CA GLN A 218 56.07 18.01 -25.95
C GLN A 218 56.51 19.48 -25.86
N SER A 219 56.27 20.14 -24.73
CA SER A 219 56.58 21.56 -24.54
C SER A 219 58.06 21.81 -24.25
N THR A 220 58.48 23.07 -24.33
CA THR A 220 59.82 23.53 -23.94
C THR A 220 59.88 24.03 -22.50
N LEU A 221 58.87 23.68 -21.68
CA LEU A 221 58.83 24.05 -20.25
C LEU A 221 59.89 23.27 -19.48
N ASP A 222 60.33 23.80 -18.34
CA ASP A 222 61.22 23.08 -17.45
C ASP A 222 60.52 21.87 -16.80
N GLU A 223 61.31 20.89 -16.39
CA GLU A 223 60.82 19.61 -15.85
C GLU A 223 59.93 19.79 -14.61
N ALA A 224 60.24 20.76 -13.74
CA ALA A 224 59.46 20.99 -12.54
C ALA A 224 58.06 21.53 -12.88
N THR A 225 57.98 22.48 -13.82
CA THR A 225 56.72 23.01 -14.33
C THR A 225 55.87 21.95 -15.02
N VAL A 226 56.48 21.11 -15.87
CA VAL A 226 55.82 19.97 -16.53
C VAL A 226 55.21 19.03 -15.50
N ASN A 227 56.00 18.59 -14.52
CA ASN A 227 55.56 17.66 -13.48
C ASN A 227 54.44 18.25 -12.62
N ASN A 228 54.54 19.54 -12.25
CA ASN A 228 53.52 20.20 -11.45
C ASN A 228 52.18 20.31 -12.20
N LEU A 229 52.17 20.78 -13.44
CA LEU A 229 50.94 20.95 -14.22
C LEU A 229 50.27 19.61 -14.53
N MET A 230 51.05 18.59 -14.89
CA MET A 230 50.52 17.23 -15.10
C MET A 230 49.90 16.66 -13.83
N HIS A 231 50.53 16.85 -12.67
CA HIS A 231 49.98 16.43 -11.38
C HIS A 231 48.66 17.16 -11.07
N GLN A 232 48.58 18.48 -11.30
CA GLN A 232 47.35 19.25 -11.09
C GLN A 232 46.21 18.78 -12.02
N LEU A 233 46.51 18.50 -13.29
CA LEU A 233 45.55 17.94 -14.24
C LEU A 233 45.06 16.55 -13.82
N ASP A 234 45.95 15.69 -13.33
CA ASP A 234 45.58 14.37 -12.81
C ASP A 234 44.71 14.47 -11.56
N GLN A 235 45.02 15.39 -10.65
CA GLN A 235 44.16 15.68 -9.50
C GLN A 235 42.77 16.12 -9.96
N TYR A 236 42.68 17.06 -10.90
CA TYR A 236 41.39 17.52 -11.42
C TYR A 236 40.62 16.38 -12.10
N LYS A 237 41.28 15.56 -12.92
CA LYS A 237 40.70 14.36 -13.56
C LYS A 237 40.16 13.37 -12.54
N THR A 238 40.92 13.09 -11.50
CA THR A 238 40.54 12.17 -10.43
C THR A 238 39.31 12.69 -9.67
N LYS A 239 39.29 13.98 -9.30
CA LYS A 239 38.16 14.58 -8.59
C LYS A 239 36.90 14.63 -9.45
N PHE A 240 37.02 15.00 -10.72
CA PHE A 240 35.88 15.01 -11.65
C PHE A 240 35.31 13.60 -11.87
N ASN A 241 36.13 12.59 -12.13
CA ASN A 241 35.65 11.23 -12.33
C ASN A 241 34.99 10.67 -11.07
N LYS A 242 35.53 10.97 -9.88
CA LYS A 242 34.90 10.57 -8.61
C LYS A 242 33.55 11.26 -8.39
N LEU A 243 33.43 12.54 -8.71
CA LEU A 243 32.15 13.24 -8.71
C LEU A 243 31.16 12.58 -9.67
N ALA A 244 31.60 12.28 -10.89
CA ALA A 244 30.77 11.67 -11.91
C ALA A 244 30.29 10.26 -11.52
N GLU A 245 31.14 9.46 -10.88
CA GLU A 245 30.76 8.16 -10.33
C GLU A 245 29.63 8.31 -9.30
N VAL A 246 29.77 9.23 -8.34
CA VAL A 246 28.73 9.49 -7.33
C VAL A 246 27.43 9.98 -7.97
N GLU A 247 27.49 10.86 -8.96
CA GLU A 247 26.28 11.32 -9.67
C GLU A 247 25.59 10.20 -10.46
N LEU A 248 26.36 9.27 -11.04
CA LEU A 248 25.80 8.07 -11.68
C LEU A 248 25.17 7.13 -10.65
N SER A 249 25.78 6.96 -9.46
CA SER A 249 25.20 6.19 -8.35
C SER A 249 23.90 6.82 -7.83
N ILE A 250 23.80 8.14 -7.79
CA ILE A 250 22.53 8.83 -7.46
C ILE A 250 21.48 8.55 -8.53
N GLY A 251 21.87 8.60 -9.80
CA GLY A 251 20.97 8.39 -10.93
C GLY A 251 20.29 9.68 -11.41
N LYS A 252 20.09 9.79 -12.71
CA LYS A 252 19.57 11.02 -13.36
C LYS A 252 18.04 11.10 -13.31
N ASP A 253 17.36 9.97 -13.17
CA ASP A 253 15.91 9.81 -13.26
C ASP A 253 15.39 8.77 -12.25
N GLU A 254 14.10 8.43 -12.29
CA GLU A 254 13.46 7.45 -11.41
C GLU A 254 13.68 5.99 -11.85
N GLU A 255 14.59 5.76 -12.81
CA GLU A 255 14.90 4.43 -13.37
C GLU A 255 16.34 4.01 -13.09
N THR A 256 17.25 4.97 -12.92
CA THR A 256 18.68 4.73 -12.77
C THR A 256 19.21 4.98 -11.35
N GLY A 257 20.33 4.35 -11.02
CA GLY A 257 21.03 4.54 -9.75
C GLY A 257 20.15 4.23 -8.53
N ILE A 258 20.43 4.91 -7.42
CA ILE A 258 19.70 4.74 -6.17
C ILE A 258 18.26 5.24 -6.26
N ARG A 259 17.98 6.22 -7.13
CA ARG A 259 16.62 6.70 -7.40
C ARG A 259 15.73 5.63 -8.03
N GLY A 260 16.28 4.82 -8.94
CA GLY A 260 15.61 3.64 -9.49
C GLY A 260 15.32 2.57 -8.44
N GLN A 261 16.27 2.32 -7.52
CA GLN A 261 16.06 1.38 -6.41
C GLN A 261 14.96 1.85 -5.46
N LEU A 262 14.96 3.14 -5.08
CA LEU A 262 13.89 3.75 -4.27
C LEU A 262 12.53 3.65 -4.95
N ASN A 263 12.46 3.89 -6.26
CA ASN A 263 11.22 3.75 -7.03
C ASN A 263 10.71 2.30 -7.04
N THR A 264 11.62 1.34 -7.23
CA THR A 264 11.29 -0.10 -7.20
C THR A 264 10.73 -0.51 -5.83
N HIS A 265 11.38 -0.10 -4.75
CA HIS A 265 10.87 -0.36 -3.39
C HIS A 265 9.48 0.26 -3.17
N TYR A 266 9.27 1.50 -3.61
CA TYR A 266 7.97 2.16 -3.53
C TYR A 266 6.88 1.38 -4.30
N GLN A 267 7.16 0.99 -5.55
CA GLN A 267 6.21 0.22 -6.36
C GLN A 267 5.87 -1.13 -5.74
N ASN A 268 6.86 -1.86 -5.23
CA ASN A 268 6.64 -3.14 -4.56
C ASN A 268 5.78 -2.99 -3.30
N MET A 269 5.97 -1.92 -2.52
CA MET A 269 5.09 -1.61 -1.37
C MET A 269 3.66 -1.31 -1.82
N GLN A 270 3.48 -0.49 -2.87
CA GLN A 270 2.14 -0.17 -3.39
C GLN A 270 1.40 -1.42 -3.86
N ILE A 271 2.07 -2.33 -4.57
CA ILE A 271 1.49 -3.61 -4.98
C ILE A 271 0.97 -4.40 -3.76
N LYS A 272 1.78 -4.52 -2.69
CA LYS A 272 1.37 -5.23 -1.46
C LYS A 272 0.24 -4.53 -0.71
N ILE A 273 0.23 -3.21 -0.69
CA ILE A 273 -0.85 -2.41 -0.12
C ILE A 273 -2.15 -2.63 -0.89
N ASP A 274 -2.11 -2.54 -2.22
CA ASP A 274 -3.28 -2.73 -3.09
C ASP A 274 -3.83 -4.16 -3.02
N GLU A 275 -2.95 -5.17 -3.01
CA GLU A 275 -3.33 -6.57 -2.77
C GLU A 275 -4.07 -6.73 -1.43
N THR A 276 -3.59 -6.06 -0.38
CA THR A 276 -4.19 -6.12 0.96
C THR A 276 -5.53 -5.41 1.00
N ILE A 277 -5.66 -4.22 0.40
CA ILE A 277 -6.92 -3.49 0.28
C ILE A 277 -7.95 -4.33 -0.48
N HIS A 278 -7.55 -4.93 -1.60
CA HIS A 278 -8.43 -5.75 -2.43
C HIS A 278 -8.89 -7.02 -1.69
N THR A 279 -8.00 -7.71 -0.95
CA THR A 279 -8.38 -8.90 -0.17
C THR A 279 -9.31 -8.57 1.00
N ILE A 280 -9.12 -7.42 1.66
CA ILE A 280 -10.05 -6.90 2.68
C ILE A 280 -11.42 -6.60 2.06
N ALA A 281 -11.44 -5.87 0.93
CA ALA A 281 -12.68 -5.50 0.23
C ALA A 281 -13.47 -6.75 -0.19
N ASN A 282 -12.81 -7.77 -0.74
CA ASN A 282 -13.46 -9.02 -1.12
C ASN A 282 -14.10 -9.74 0.07
N LYS A 283 -13.42 -9.78 1.22
CA LYS A 283 -13.97 -10.40 2.45
C LYS A 283 -15.16 -9.61 3.00
N ARG A 284 -15.09 -8.28 2.92
CA ARG A 284 -16.19 -7.40 3.26
C ARG A 284 -17.41 -7.64 2.37
N GLU A 285 -17.22 -7.68 1.05
CA GLU A 285 -18.30 -7.94 0.08
C GLU A 285 -18.91 -9.33 0.29
N GLN A 286 -18.10 -10.35 0.58
CA GLN A 286 -18.60 -11.68 0.94
C GLN A 286 -19.51 -11.62 2.16
N LYS A 287 -19.16 -10.85 3.20
CA LYS A 287 -20.01 -10.69 4.39
C LYS A 287 -21.29 -9.93 4.11
N ILE A 288 -21.24 -8.88 3.28
CA ILE A 288 -22.44 -8.17 2.82
C ILE A 288 -23.35 -9.12 2.05
N ARG A 289 -22.81 -9.92 1.12
CA ARG A 289 -23.59 -10.90 0.35
C ARG A 289 -24.25 -11.94 1.26
N LEU A 290 -23.52 -12.48 2.23
CA LEU A 290 -24.08 -13.42 3.21
C LEU A 290 -25.22 -12.77 4.01
N MET A 291 -25.07 -11.52 4.44
CA MET A 291 -26.11 -10.77 5.13
C MET A 291 -27.36 -10.57 4.25
N SER A 292 -27.19 -10.22 2.97
CA SER A 292 -28.30 -10.08 2.01
C SER A 292 -29.05 -11.41 1.80
N ILE A 293 -28.33 -12.53 1.66
CA ILE A 293 -28.94 -13.86 1.55
C ILE A 293 -29.73 -14.20 2.82
N GLN A 294 -29.15 -13.96 4.00
CA GLN A 294 -29.82 -14.17 5.28
C GLN A 294 -31.12 -13.35 5.38
N PHE A 295 -31.10 -12.10 4.93
CA PHE A 295 -32.28 -11.23 4.94
C PHE A 295 -33.41 -11.76 4.04
N VAL A 296 -33.08 -12.20 2.82
CA VAL A 296 -34.06 -12.82 1.90
C VAL A 296 -34.67 -14.09 2.50
N LEU A 297 -33.85 -14.93 3.13
CA LEU A 297 -34.32 -16.16 3.77
C LEU A 297 -35.29 -15.87 4.93
N VAL A 298 -35.05 -14.81 5.70
CA VAL A 298 -35.97 -14.42 6.78
C VAL A 298 -37.30 -13.92 6.24
N ILE A 299 -37.30 -13.10 5.18
CA ILE A 299 -38.55 -12.67 4.53
C ILE A 299 -39.32 -13.89 4.00
N ALA A 300 -38.64 -14.82 3.34
CA ALA A 300 -39.26 -16.05 2.84
C ALA A 300 -39.85 -16.90 3.98
N LEU A 301 -39.14 -17.01 5.11
CA LEU A 301 -39.62 -17.72 6.30
C LEU A 301 -40.85 -17.03 6.91
N ILE A 302 -40.86 -15.70 7.03
CA ILE A 302 -42.01 -14.93 7.49
C ILE A 302 -43.22 -15.21 6.59
N ALA A 303 -43.07 -15.11 5.27
CA ALA A 303 -44.13 -15.41 4.30
C ALA A 303 -44.62 -16.86 4.41
N LEU A 304 -43.71 -17.83 4.60
CA LEU A 304 -44.06 -19.24 4.78
C LEU A 304 -44.86 -19.46 6.07
N THR A 305 -44.47 -18.86 7.19
CA THR A 305 -45.23 -18.97 8.44
C THR A 305 -46.62 -18.34 8.32
N PHE A 306 -46.74 -17.20 7.62
CA PHE A 306 -48.02 -16.53 7.37
C PHE A 306 -48.95 -17.38 6.47
N THR A 307 -48.42 -17.98 5.40
CA THR A 307 -49.20 -18.87 4.53
C THR A 307 -49.65 -20.15 5.24
N ILE A 308 -48.79 -20.77 6.06
CA ILE A 308 -49.13 -21.96 6.85
C ILE A 308 -50.23 -21.64 7.88
N THR A 309 -50.09 -20.54 8.61
CA THR A 309 -51.08 -20.11 9.61
C THR A 309 -52.41 -19.78 8.96
N HIS A 310 -52.41 -19.01 7.85
CA HIS A 310 -53.61 -18.71 7.07
C HIS A 310 -54.32 -19.98 6.59
N HIS A 311 -53.58 -20.93 6.00
CA HIS A 311 -54.14 -22.20 5.51
C HIS A 311 -54.72 -23.08 6.64
N ARG A 312 -54.05 -23.13 7.79
CA ARG A 312 -54.53 -23.90 8.95
C ARG A 312 -55.80 -23.30 9.54
N ILE A 313 -55.82 -21.98 9.77
CA ILE A 313 -57.00 -21.27 10.27
C ILE A 313 -58.17 -21.45 9.30
N GLY A 314 -57.92 -21.28 8.00
CA GLY A 314 -58.93 -21.52 6.96
C GLY A 314 -59.50 -22.92 7.05
N ARG A 315 -58.67 -23.97 7.13
CA ARG A 315 -59.14 -25.35 7.26
C ARG A 315 -59.92 -25.62 8.56
N GLU A 316 -59.50 -25.05 9.68
CA GLU A 316 -60.12 -25.30 10.98
C GLU A 316 -61.43 -24.53 11.17
N ILE A 317 -61.59 -23.36 10.55
CA ILE A 317 -62.83 -22.56 10.59
C ILE A 317 -63.80 -22.98 9.49
N LEU A 318 -63.33 -23.14 8.24
CA LEU A 318 -64.21 -23.42 7.09
C LEU A 318 -64.78 -24.84 7.09
N LYS A 319 -64.07 -25.84 7.64
CA LYS A 319 -64.58 -27.23 7.66
C LYS A 319 -65.82 -27.37 8.55
N PRO A 320 -65.83 -26.93 9.82
CA PRO A 320 -67.04 -26.94 10.64
C PRO A 320 -68.17 -26.11 10.05
N LEU A 321 -67.88 -24.93 9.48
CA LEU A 321 -68.89 -24.09 8.82
C LEU A 321 -69.53 -24.77 7.61
N LYS A 322 -68.74 -25.45 6.77
CA LYS A 322 -69.28 -26.25 5.66
C LYS A 322 -70.12 -27.42 6.15
N LEU A 323 -69.69 -28.11 7.20
CA LEU A 323 -70.47 -29.19 7.82
C LEU A 323 -71.78 -28.67 8.42
N PHE A 324 -71.74 -27.53 9.10
CA PHE A 324 -72.92 -26.88 9.66
C PHE A 324 -73.89 -26.44 8.56
N LYS A 325 -73.39 -25.85 7.46
CA LYS A 325 -74.21 -25.49 6.30
C LYS A 325 -74.88 -26.73 5.69
N ILE A 326 -74.12 -27.80 5.43
CA ILE A 326 -74.67 -29.06 4.91
C ILE A 326 -75.76 -29.61 5.85
N TYR A 327 -75.52 -29.56 7.16
CA TYR A 327 -76.48 -30.00 8.17
C TYR A 327 -77.77 -29.16 8.14
N PHE A 328 -77.63 -27.83 8.09
CA PHE A 328 -78.75 -26.90 8.04
C PHE A 328 -79.55 -27.01 6.72
N ASP A 329 -78.86 -27.16 5.59
CA ASP A 329 -79.47 -27.39 4.27
C ASP A 329 -80.28 -28.69 4.29
N SER A 330 -79.75 -29.79 4.87
CA SER A 330 -80.49 -31.06 5.00
C SER A 330 -81.75 -30.95 5.88
N LEU A 331 -81.68 -30.18 6.98
CA LEU A 331 -82.82 -29.88 7.84
C LEU A 331 -83.87 -29.04 7.11
N SER A 332 -83.46 -28.05 6.31
CA SER A 332 -84.39 -27.22 5.53
C SER A 332 -85.15 -28.00 4.46
N GLN A 333 -84.60 -29.12 3.99
CA GLN A 333 -85.22 -30.03 3.03
C GLN A 333 -86.02 -31.16 3.69
N GLY A 334 -86.10 -31.19 5.03
CA GLY A 334 -86.86 -32.20 5.78
C GLY A 334 -86.18 -33.57 5.89
N GLU A 335 -84.91 -33.70 5.52
CA GLU A 335 -84.15 -34.94 5.67
C GLU A 335 -83.57 -35.07 7.09
N PRO A 336 -83.69 -36.23 7.76
CA PRO A 336 -83.10 -36.42 9.09
C PRO A 336 -81.57 -36.44 9.01
N PRO A 337 -80.87 -35.94 10.04
CA PRO A 337 -79.42 -35.77 10.00
C PRO A 337 -78.68 -37.09 9.84
N ARG A 338 -77.92 -37.24 8.76
CA ARG A 338 -77.03 -38.41 8.56
C ARG A 338 -75.82 -38.32 9.49
N ARG A 339 -75.81 -39.13 10.55
CA ARG A 339 -74.61 -39.34 11.40
C ARG A 339 -73.54 -40.08 10.60
N LYS A 340 -72.32 -39.54 10.57
CA LYS A 340 -71.08 -40.30 10.34
C LYS A 340 -70.16 -40.11 11.53
#